data_AF-A0AAP3A880-F1
#
_entry.id   AF-A0AAP3A880-F1
#
_cell.length_a   1.000
_cell.length_b   1.000
_cell.length_c   1.000
_cell.angle_alpha   90.00
_cell.angle_beta   90.00
_cell.angle_gamma   90.00
#
_symmetry.space_group_name_H-M   'P 1'
#
loop_
_entity.id
_entity.type
_entity.pdbx_description
1 polymer ?
#
loop_
_entity_poly.entity_id
_entity_poly.type
_entity_poly.pdbx_seq_one_letter_code
_entity_poly.pdbx_strand_id
1 'polypeptide(L)'
;LMCEKEPQLKIAQQLALDFYRILKTKNKPMLSRWFTHVSESGSVELQRVAGGMEADAAAICAAIISRWSNGVVEGHVNQLKMLK
;
A
#
# COMPACT_ATOMS: atom_id res chain seq x y z
N LEU A 1 1.60 -17.28 20.02
CA LEU A 1 2.51 -16.49 20.86
C LEU A 1 3.66 -15.90 20.02
N MET A 2 3.36 -15.18 18.93
CA MET A 2 4.38 -14.67 17.98
C MET A 2 4.24 -13.18 17.63
N CYS A 3 3.25 -12.48 18.18
CA CYS A 3 3.02 -11.06 17.87
C CYS A 3 3.79 -10.07 18.77
N GLU A 4 4.52 -10.54 19.78
CA GLU A 4 5.34 -9.69 20.66
C GLU A 4 6.77 -9.47 20.15
N LYS A 5 7.25 -10.29 19.21
CA LYS A 5 8.66 -10.24 18.77
C LYS A 5 8.98 -9.22 17.68
N GLU A 6 7.98 -8.69 16.97
CA GLU A 6 8.22 -7.76 15.86
C GLU A 6 7.22 -6.58 15.91
N PRO A 7 7.45 -5.56 16.75
CA PRO A 7 6.62 -4.34 16.75
C PRO A 7 6.55 -3.68 15.37
N GLN A 8 7.58 -3.84 14.55
CA GLN A 8 7.64 -3.37 13.16
C GLN A 8 6.61 -4.05 12.26
N LEU A 9 6.33 -5.35 12.46
CA LEU A 9 5.33 -6.09 11.67
C LEU A 9 3.91 -5.61 11.98
N LYS A 10 3.65 -5.29 13.25
CA LYS A 10 2.37 -4.72 13.67
C LYS A 10 2.13 -3.35 13.05
N ILE A 11 3.16 -2.51 13.00
CA ILE A 11 3.12 -1.19 12.33
C ILE A 11 2.88 -1.36 10.83
N ALA A 12 3.60 -2.27 10.16
CA ALA A 12 3.41 -2.55 8.74
C ALA A 12 1.97 -3.03 8.44
N GLN A 13 1.42 -3.92 9.28
CA GLN A 13 0.05 -4.40 9.13
C GLN A 13 -0.97 -3.26 9.29
N GLN A 14 -0.80 -2.40 10.29
CA GLN A 14 -1.69 -1.24 10.49
C GLN A 14 -1.65 -0.28 9.30
N LEU A 15 -0.44 0.07 8.83
CA LEU A 15 -0.27 0.94 7.67
C LEU A 15 -0.90 0.35 6.40
N ALA A 16 -0.78 -0.97 6.18
CA ALA A 16 -1.42 -1.64 5.06
C ALA A 16 -2.96 -1.61 5.15
N LEU A 17 -3.52 -1.83 6.34
CA LEU A 17 -4.97 -1.77 6.57
C LEU A 17 -5.51 -0.34 6.37
N ASP A 18 -4.78 0.67 6.83
CA ASP A 18 -5.17 2.07 6.64
C ASP A 18 -5.08 2.48 5.18
N PHE A 19 -4.05 2.04 4.45
CA PHE A 19 -3.97 2.23 3.01
C PHE A 19 -5.15 1.58 2.29
N TYR A 20 -5.50 0.34 2.64
CA TYR A 20 -6.66 -0.34 2.06
C TYR A 20 -7.98 0.41 2.31
N ARG A 21 -8.16 0.98 3.51
CA ARG A 21 -9.32 1.84 3.83
C ARG A 21 -9.35 3.08 2.96
N ILE A 22 -8.21 3.71 2.70
CA ILE A 22 -8.09 4.87 1.80
C ILE A 22 -8.50 4.50 0.38
N LEU A 23 -8.03 3.36 -0.12
CA LEU A 23 -8.42 2.84 -1.45
C LEU A 23 -9.94 2.60 -1.52
N LYS A 24 -10.52 1.96 -0.50
CA LYS A 24 -11.96 1.63 -0.47
C LYS A 24 -12.85 2.87 -0.37
N THR A 25 -12.43 3.87 0.41
CA THR A 25 -13.18 5.13 0.61
C THR A 25 -12.91 6.16 -0.48
N LYS A 26 -11.94 5.90 -1.37
CA LYS A 26 -11.46 6.81 -2.41
C LYS A 26 -11.07 8.21 -1.87
N ASN A 27 -10.61 8.26 -0.62
CA ASN A 27 -10.36 9.50 0.09
C ASN A 27 -8.93 10.01 -0.17
N LYS A 28 -8.77 10.79 -1.25
CA LYS A 28 -7.48 11.35 -1.68
C LYS A 28 -6.76 12.18 -0.59
N PRO A 29 -7.40 13.09 0.16
CA PRO A 29 -6.76 13.79 1.28
C PRO A 29 -6.16 12.87 2.35
N MET A 30 -6.78 11.70 2.56
CA MET A 30 -6.33 10.72 3.55
C MET A 30 -5.08 9.97 3.10
N LEU A 31 -4.83 9.89 1.77
CA LEU A 31 -3.58 9.34 1.21
C LEU A 31 -2.37 10.19 1.57
N SER A 32 -2.47 11.52 1.47
CA SER A 32 -1.37 12.42 1.87
C SER A 32 -1.04 12.31 3.36
N ARG A 33 -2.07 12.21 4.22
CA ARG A 33 -1.86 11.98 5.66
C ARG A 33 -1.21 10.63 5.95
N TRP A 34 -1.52 9.61 5.16
CA TRP A 34 -0.91 8.30 5.30
C TRP A 34 0.60 8.34 5.00
N PHE A 35 1.04 9.07 3.98
CA PHE A 35 2.48 9.24 3.70
C PHE A 35 3.22 9.91 4.86
N THR A 36 2.61 10.91 5.50
CA THR A 36 3.16 11.53 6.73
C THR A 36 3.27 10.50 7.86
N HIS A 37 2.22 9.71 8.08
CA HIS A 37 2.22 8.66 9.12
C HIS A 37 3.28 7.59 8.89
N VAL A 38 3.52 7.17 7.64
CA VAL A 38 4.60 6.23 7.32
C VAL A 38 5.96 6.87 7.58
N SER A 39 6.14 8.14 7.25
CA SER A 39 7.36 8.89 7.56
C SER A 39 7.66 8.95 9.06
N GLU A 40 6.64 9.10 9.89
CA GLU A 40 6.77 9.14 11.36
C GLU A 40 6.92 7.76 12.01
N SER A 41 6.61 6.67 11.30
CA SER A 41 6.62 5.30 11.83
C SER A 41 8.02 4.74 12.10
N GLY A 42 9.08 5.42 11.65
CA GLY A 42 10.49 5.06 11.91
C GLY A 42 11.00 3.83 11.15
N SER A 43 10.19 3.20 10.29
CA SER A 43 10.62 2.07 9.46
C SER A 43 11.14 2.53 8.10
N VAL A 44 12.45 2.44 7.90
CA VAL A 44 13.13 2.87 6.66
C VAL A 44 12.62 2.13 5.43
N GLU A 45 12.33 0.82 5.53
CA GLU A 45 11.77 0.05 4.42
C GLU A 45 10.36 0.52 4.04
N LEU A 46 9.49 0.79 5.02
CA LEU A 46 8.15 1.30 4.75
C LEU A 46 8.18 2.72 4.20
N GLN A 47 9.08 3.57 4.70
CA GLN A 47 9.32 4.92 4.15
C GLN A 47 9.77 4.87 2.69
N ARG A 48 10.67 3.94 2.34
CA ARG A 48 11.13 3.79 0.95
C ARG A 48 10.00 3.34 0.03
N VAL A 49 9.14 2.43 0.48
CA VAL A 49 7.93 2.03 -0.26
C VAL A 49 6.97 3.21 -0.42
N ALA A 50 6.70 3.93 0.67
CA ALA A 50 5.84 5.11 0.66
C ALA A 50 6.37 6.21 -0.27
N GLY A 51 7.67 6.46 -0.30
CA GLY A 51 8.26 7.45 -1.21
C GLY A 51 8.08 7.08 -2.68
N GLY A 52 8.20 5.80 -3.04
CA GLY A 52 7.88 5.32 -4.40
C GLY A 52 6.39 5.52 -4.73
N MET A 53 5.51 5.18 -3.79
CA MET A 53 4.07 5.36 -3.95
C MET A 53 3.67 6.84 -4.02
N GLU A 54 4.35 7.73 -3.32
CA GLU A 54 4.12 9.18 -3.36
C GLU A 54 4.55 9.77 -4.70
N ALA A 55 5.68 9.33 -5.26
CA ALA A 55 6.10 9.71 -6.61
C ALA A 55 5.04 9.29 -7.67
N ASP A 56 4.41 8.15 -7.47
CA ASP A 56 3.32 7.62 -8.31
C ASP A 56 1.92 8.02 -7.84
N ALA A 57 1.77 9.01 -6.94
CA ALA A 57 0.48 9.35 -6.33
C ALA A 57 -0.60 9.72 -7.36
N ALA A 58 -0.22 10.29 -8.50
CA ALA A 58 -1.15 10.58 -9.60
C ALA A 58 -1.73 9.29 -10.21
N ALA A 59 -0.89 8.28 -10.44
CA ALA A 59 -1.30 6.97 -10.94
C ALA A 59 -2.15 6.22 -9.92
N ILE A 60 -1.79 6.30 -8.63
CA ILE A 60 -2.58 5.71 -7.53
C ILE A 60 -3.95 6.39 -7.43
N CYS A 61 -4.02 7.71 -7.51
CA CYS A 61 -5.29 8.43 -7.54
C CYS A 61 -6.16 8.02 -8.75
N ALA A 62 -5.54 7.86 -9.92
CA ALA A 62 -6.24 7.37 -11.11
C ALA A 62 -6.76 5.94 -10.92
N ALA A 63 -5.96 5.06 -10.31
CA ALA A 63 -6.36 3.68 -9.99
C ALA A 63 -7.52 3.63 -8.97
N ILE A 64 -7.54 4.53 -7.99
CA ILE A 64 -8.62 4.67 -7.00
C ILE A 64 -9.93 5.11 -7.68
N ILE A 65 -9.85 6.05 -8.62
CA ILE A 65 -11.03 6.60 -9.32
C ILE A 65 -11.51 5.63 -10.41
N SER A 66 -10.60 4.87 -11.02
CA SER A 66 -10.88 3.88 -12.07
C SER A 66 -11.89 2.83 -11.60
N ARG A 67 -12.77 2.43 -12.52
CA ARG A 67 -13.76 1.36 -12.32
C ARG A 67 -13.19 -0.03 -12.64
N TRP A 68 -11.97 -0.09 -13.17
CA TRP A 68 -11.31 -1.32 -13.62
C TRP A 68 -10.07 -1.58 -12.77
N SER A 69 -10.05 -2.73 -12.10
CA SER A 69 -8.86 -3.22 -11.39
C SER A 69 -8.05 -4.13 -12.32
N ASN A 70 -6.76 -3.86 -12.49
CA ASN A 70 -5.86 -4.78 -13.20
C ASN A 70 -5.54 -6.07 -12.41
N GLY A 71 -6.04 -6.22 -11.17
CA GLY A 71 -5.70 -7.33 -10.28
C GLY A 71 -6.02 -8.73 -10.83
N VAL A 72 -7.08 -8.89 -11.63
CA VAL A 72 -7.38 -10.18 -12.29
C VAL A 72 -6.38 -10.48 -13.40
N VAL A 73 -6.01 -9.45 -14.19
CA VAL A 73 -5.05 -9.57 -15.29
C VAL A 73 -3.64 -9.84 -14.76
N GLU A 74 -3.21 -9.10 -13.74
CA GLU A 74 -1.91 -9.30 -13.09
C GLU A 74 -1.83 -10.65 -12.36
N GLY A 75 -2.94 -11.12 -11.77
CA GLY A 75 -3.04 -12.45 -11.18
C GLY A 75 -2.81 -13.56 -12.21
N HIS A 76 -3.40 -13.45 -13.40
CA HIS A 76 -3.17 -14.40 -14.49
C HIS A 76 -1.73 -14.34 -15.01
N VAL A 77 -1.14 -13.16 -15.15
CA VAL A 77 0.26 -12.99 -15.55
C VAL A 77 1.21 -13.58 -14.51
N ASN A 78 0.91 -13.40 -13.22
CA ASN A 78 1.73 -13.95 -12.14
C ASN A 78 1.67 -15.49 -12.10
N GLN A 79 0.50 -16.09 -12.32
CA GLN A 79 0.40 -17.55 -12.45
C GLN A 79 1.20 -18.09 -13.65
N LEU A 80 1.18 -17.39 -14.78
CA LEU A 80 1.99 -17.75 -15.95
C LEU A 80 3.50 -17.62 -15.69
N LYS A 81 3.94 -16.63 -14.91
CA LYS A 81 5.35 -16.47 -14.51
C LYS A 81 5.83 -17.55 -13.55
N MET A 82 4.96 -18.02 -12.65
CA MET A 82 5.28 -19.04 -11.64
C MET A 82 5.30 -20.48 -12.18
N LEU A 83 4.87 -20.68 -13.43
CA LEU A 83 4.88 -21.98 -14.11
C LEU A 83 6.13 -22.19 -14.99
N LYS A 84 7.12 -21.30 -14.91
CA LYS A 84 8.37 -21.37 -15.67
C LYS A 84 9.58 -21.62 -14.79
#